data_AF-A0A0J6G5Y7-F1
#
_entry.id   AF-A0A0J6G5Y7-F1
#
_cell.length_a   1.000
_cell.length_b   1.000
_cell.length_c   1.000
_cell.angle_alpha   90.00
_cell.angle_beta   90.00
_cell.angle_gamma   90.00
#
_symmetry.space_group_name_H-M   'P 1'
#
loop_
_entity.id
_entity.type
_entity.pdbx_description
1 polymer ?
#
loop_
_entity_poly.entity_id
_entity_poly.type
_entity_poly.pdbx_seq_one_letter_code
_entity_poly.pdbx_strand_id
1 'polypeptide(L)'
;MAKSLHLRCENAAKGSGCVAGDMDAGDFYDVDMSPRCDAEGNFAGVAEPDAALLDALPVTGSKAQVAARLSDGQFLCILATAHAGQHAAYYYVVAIPPASVSACREKPICKQYGERPVDFVAQPKQGIHCTVGGNTRPEGDCAQGWIEPQKLDVFANGL
;
A
#
# COMPACT_ATOMS: atom_id res chain seq x y z
N MET A 1 -2.18 5.91 10.92
CA MET A 1 -2.38 4.87 9.88
C MET A 1 -3.81 4.35 9.90
N ALA A 2 -4.28 3.55 10.87
CA ALA A 2 -5.66 3.04 10.85
C ALA A 2 -6.75 4.13 10.71
N LYS A 3 -6.68 5.21 11.49
CA LYS A 3 -7.64 6.33 11.43
C LYS A 3 -7.58 7.12 10.12
N SER A 4 -6.42 7.19 9.46
CA SER A 4 -6.27 7.86 8.16
C SER A 4 -6.73 6.97 6.99
N LEU A 5 -6.96 5.68 7.25
CA LEU A 5 -7.46 4.69 6.30
C LEU A 5 -8.94 4.36 6.53
N HIS A 6 -9.63 5.14 7.36
CA HIS A 6 -11.02 4.89 7.75
C HIS A 6 -11.27 3.49 8.35
N LEU A 7 -10.24 2.89 8.96
CA LEU A 7 -10.34 1.58 9.60
C LEU A 7 -10.89 1.69 11.02
N ARG A 8 -11.76 0.74 11.37
CA ARG A 8 -12.17 0.49 12.75
C ARG A 8 -11.37 -0.70 13.25
N CYS A 9 -10.52 -0.50 14.25
CA CYS A 9 -9.71 -1.57 14.83
C CYS A 9 -10.10 -1.83 16.28
N GLU A 10 -10.18 -3.10 16.66
CA GLU A 10 -10.31 -3.51 18.06
C GLU A 10 -9.14 -2.99 18.90
N ASN A 11 -7.91 -3.07 18.36
CA ASN A 11 -6.74 -2.47 18.97
C ASN A 11 -5.99 -1.60 17.96
N ALA A 12 -6.37 -0.33 17.88
CA ALA A 12 -5.76 0.64 16.97
C ALA A 12 -4.25 0.85 17.20
N ALA A 13 -3.74 0.65 18.43
CA ALA A 13 -2.31 0.80 18.73
C ALA A 13 -1.48 -0.36 18.16
N LYS A 14 -2.05 -1.57 18.14
CA LYS A 14 -1.42 -2.78 17.58
C LYS A 14 -1.78 -3.02 16.10
N GLY A 15 -2.79 -2.34 15.57
CA GLY A 15 -3.29 -2.56 14.22
C GLY A 15 -3.96 -3.93 14.05
N SER A 16 -4.54 -4.49 15.12
CA SER A 16 -5.18 -5.80 15.11
C SER A 16 -6.70 -5.70 15.16
N GLY A 17 -7.37 -6.67 14.52
CA GLY A 17 -8.84 -6.70 14.44
C GLY A 17 -9.39 -5.48 13.70
N CYS A 18 -8.73 -5.08 12.60
CA CYS A 18 -9.14 -3.94 11.81
C CYS A 18 -10.15 -4.35 10.74
N VAL A 19 -11.17 -3.53 10.56
CA VAL A 19 -12.18 -3.69 9.51
C VAL A 19 -12.44 -2.36 8.80
N ALA A 20 -12.88 -2.44 7.54
CA ALA A 20 -13.30 -1.30 6.74
C ALA A 20 -14.64 -1.58 6.08
N GLY A 21 -15.59 -0.65 6.18
CA GLY A 21 -16.91 -0.76 5.53
C GLY A 21 -18.08 -0.89 6.49
N ASP A 22 -19.19 -1.36 5.95
CA ASP A 22 -20.48 -1.50 6.62
C ASP A 22 -20.68 -2.94 7.10
N MET A 23 -20.41 -3.14 8.38
CA MET A 23 -20.58 -4.45 9.03
C MET A 23 -22.05 -4.87 9.14
N ASP A 24 -22.97 -3.91 9.27
CA ASP A 24 -24.40 -4.20 9.42
C ASP A 24 -25.01 -4.66 8.08
N ALA A 25 -24.50 -4.12 6.98
CA ALA A 25 -24.84 -4.56 5.62
C ALA A 25 -24.07 -5.82 5.16
N GLY A 26 -23.06 -6.26 5.92
CA GLY A 26 -22.18 -7.37 5.53
C GLY A 26 -21.22 -7.02 4.38
N ASP A 27 -21.03 -5.72 4.10
CA ASP A 27 -20.14 -5.20 3.07
C ASP A 27 -18.94 -4.53 3.72
N PHE A 28 -18.01 -5.37 4.17
CA PHE A 28 -16.80 -4.96 4.85
C PHE A 28 -15.62 -5.85 4.46
N TYR A 29 -14.43 -5.33 4.68
CA TYR A 29 -13.18 -6.06 4.59
C TYR A 29 -12.59 -6.27 5.98
N ASP A 30 -12.07 -7.47 6.23
CA ASP A 30 -11.10 -7.70 7.29
C ASP A 30 -9.74 -7.17 6.84
N VAL A 31 -9.04 -6.42 7.68
CA VAL A 31 -7.80 -5.74 7.31
C VAL A 31 -6.65 -6.17 8.20
N ASP A 32 -5.66 -6.80 7.59
CA ASP A 32 -4.40 -7.16 8.22
C ASP A 32 -3.36 -6.05 8.00
N MET A 33 -2.80 -5.52 9.08
CA MET A 33 -1.83 -4.42 9.04
C MET A 33 -0.39 -4.94 9.14
N SER A 34 0.48 -4.47 8.24
CA SER A 34 1.92 -4.72 8.24
C SER A 34 2.69 -3.42 8.02
N PRO A 35 2.75 -2.50 9.01
CA PRO A 35 3.11 -1.10 8.78
C PRO A 35 4.61 -0.82 8.55
N ARG A 36 5.43 -1.84 8.31
CA ARG A 36 6.89 -1.72 8.21
C ARG A 36 7.37 -2.01 6.80
N CYS A 37 8.26 -1.14 6.31
CA CYS A 37 8.97 -1.29 5.04
C CYS A 37 10.45 -1.56 5.28
N ASP A 38 10.75 -2.60 6.07
CA ASP A 38 12.09 -3.09 6.38
C ASP A 38 12.31 -4.49 5.79
N ALA A 39 13.35 -5.21 6.23
CA ALA A 39 13.66 -6.55 5.76
C ALA A 39 12.54 -7.59 6.02
N GLU A 40 11.64 -7.30 6.96
CA GLU A 40 10.50 -8.15 7.34
C GLU A 40 9.19 -7.64 6.72
N GLY A 41 9.27 -6.59 5.89
CA GLY A 41 8.14 -6.00 5.19
C GLY A 41 7.64 -6.86 4.04
N ASN A 42 6.42 -6.55 3.60
CA ASN A 42 5.83 -7.14 2.40
C ASN A 42 6.01 -6.18 1.23
N PHE A 43 6.41 -6.71 0.07
CA PHE A 43 6.77 -5.89 -1.08
C PHE A 43 6.11 -6.42 -2.35
N ALA A 44 5.92 -5.51 -3.30
CA ALA A 44 5.40 -5.84 -4.61
C ALA A 44 5.99 -4.92 -5.68
N GLY A 45 5.85 -5.35 -6.91
CA GLY A 45 6.05 -4.54 -8.09
C GLY A 45 4.72 -4.25 -8.77
N VAL A 46 4.57 -3.08 -9.40
CA VAL A 46 3.47 -2.85 -10.34
C VAL A 46 3.73 -3.68 -11.60
N ALA A 47 2.75 -4.48 -12.01
CA ALA A 47 2.82 -5.40 -13.15
C ALA A 47 2.21 -4.84 -14.44
N GLU A 48 1.39 -3.79 -14.33
CA GLU A 48 0.68 -3.17 -15.45
C GLU A 48 0.77 -1.64 -15.39
N PRO A 49 0.85 -0.94 -16.52
CA PRO A 49 0.84 0.52 -16.54
C PRO A 49 -0.51 1.07 -16.07
N ASP A 50 -0.49 2.33 -15.63
CA ASP A 50 -1.68 3.07 -15.18
C ASP A 50 -2.41 2.42 -14.00
N ALA A 51 -1.63 1.85 -13.08
CA ALA A 51 -2.12 1.21 -11.87
C ALA A 51 -2.64 2.27 -10.88
N ALA A 52 -3.97 2.40 -10.78
CA ALA A 52 -4.62 3.38 -9.93
C ALA A 52 -4.57 2.98 -8.45
N LEU A 53 -4.18 3.94 -7.61
CA LEU A 53 -4.26 3.88 -6.16
C LEU A 53 -5.53 4.59 -5.71
N LEU A 54 -6.37 3.92 -4.92
CA LEU A 54 -7.59 4.48 -4.34
C LEU A 54 -7.32 5.06 -2.94
N ASP A 55 -7.92 6.20 -2.63
CA ASP A 55 -7.81 6.83 -1.30
C ASP A 55 -8.58 6.10 -0.20
N ALA A 56 -9.57 5.28 -0.57
CA ALA A 56 -10.38 4.46 0.31
C ALA A 56 -10.73 3.10 -0.33
N LEU A 57 -11.08 2.12 0.50
CA LEU A 57 -11.61 0.85 0.01
C LEU A 57 -13.00 1.05 -0.63
N PRO A 58 -13.27 0.42 -1.78
CA PRO A 58 -14.59 0.46 -2.38
C PRO A 58 -15.54 -0.47 -1.63
N VAL A 59 -16.41 0.15 -0.83
CA VAL A 59 -17.53 -0.47 -0.08
C VAL A 59 -18.80 0.36 -0.29
N THR A 60 -19.95 -0.17 0.09
CA THR A 60 -21.26 0.52 0.02
C THR A 60 -21.18 1.87 0.74
N GLY A 61 -21.61 2.93 0.05
CA GLY A 61 -21.56 4.30 0.56
C GLY A 61 -20.19 4.97 0.52
N SER A 62 -19.12 4.25 0.16
CA SER A 62 -17.80 4.86 -0.05
C SER A 62 -17.79 5.76 -1.28
N LYS A 63 -16.93 6.78 -1.25
CA LYS A 63 -16.63 7.66 -2.37
C LYS A 63 -15.16 7.52 -2.76
N ALA A 64 -14.68 6.29 -2.90
CA ALA A 64 -13.29 6.03 -3.25
C ALA A 64 -12.93 6.77 -4.55
N GLN A 65 -11.81 7.50 -4.52
CA GLN A 65 -11.29 8.26 -5.65
C GLN A 65 -9.86 7.81 -5.96
N VAL A 66 -9.44 8.06 -7.20
CA VAL A 66 -8.04 7.83 -7.58
C VAL A 66 -7.16 8.89 -6.90
N ALA A 67 -6.32 8.44 -5.98
CA ALA A 67 -5.33 9.23 -5.26
C ALA A 67 -4.10 9.51 -6.13
N ALA A 68 -3.61 8.48 -6.82
CA ALA A 68 -2.44 8.53 -7.69
C ALA A 68 -2.49 7.37 -8.72
N ARG A 69 -1.68 7.45 -9.77
CA ARG A 69 -1.49 6.39 -10.76
C ARG A 69 0.00 6.04 -10.85
N LEU A 70 0.28 4.76 -10.76
CA LEU A 70 1.64 4.23 -10.79
C LEU A 70 2.00 3.70 -12.18
N SER A 71 3.27 3.84 -12.51
CA SER A 71 3.85 3.26 -13.73
C SER A 71 4.18 1.78 -13.53
N ASP A 72 4.20 1.03 -14.63
CA ASP A 72 4.73 -0.34 -14.66
C ASP A 72 6.17 -0.40 -14.12
N GLY A 73 6.47 -1.46 -13.37
CA GLY A 73 7.77 -1.66 -12.75
C GLY A 73 8.05 -0.75 -11.55
N GLN A 74 7.04 -0.10 -10.97
CA GLN A 74 7.17 0.67 -9.73
C GLN A 74 7.31 -0.26 -8.52
N PHE A 75 8.31 0.00 -7.68
CA PHE A 75 8.52 -0.73 -6.42
C PHE A 75 7.58 -0.21 -5.31
N LEU A 76 6.99 -1.14 -4.58
CA LEU A 76 5.97 -0.88 -3.56
C LEU A 76 6.25 -1.64 -2.26
N CYS A 77 5.93 -1.01 -1.15
CA CYS A 77 5.77 -1.66 0.15
C CYS A 77 4.27 -1.82 0.44
N ILE A 78 3.87 -3.01 0.88
CA ILE A 78 2.50 -3.34 1.29
C ILE A 78 2.38 -3.11 2.80
N LEU A 79 1.53 -2.18 3.19
CA LEU A 79 1.31 -1.80 4.59
C LEU A 79 0.03 -2.41 5.18
N ALA A 80 -0.91 -2.83 4.33
CA ALA A 80 -2.09 -3.55 4.77
C ALA A 80 -2.66 -4.43 3.65
N THR A 81 -3.39 -5.47 4.02
CA THR A 81 -4.17 -6.31 3.12
C THR A 81 -5.61 -6.30 3.57
N ALA A 82 -6.52 -5.93 2.67
CA ALA A 82 -7.96 -6.04 2.87
C ALA A 82 -8.46 -7.35 2.27
N HIS A 83 -9.17 -8.13 3.06
CA HIS A 83 -9.67 -9.45 2.74
C HIS A 83 -11.18 -9.44 2.55
N ALA A 84 -11.64 -10.06 1.47
CA ALA A 84 -13.04 -10.46 1.30
C ALA A 84 -13.10 -11.96 1.57
N GLY A 85 -13.46 -12.34 2.80
CA GLY A 85 -13.34 -13.73 3.25
C GLY A 85 -11.88 -14.19 3.30
N GLN A 86 -11.53 -15.25 2.57
CA GLN A 86 -10.19 -15.84 2.61
C GLN A 86 -9.22 -15.27 1.56
N HIS A 87 -9.62 -14.28 0.77
CA HIS A 87 -8.84 -13.80 -0.37
C HIS A 87 -8.49 -12.32 -0.18
N ALA A 88 -7.26 -11.96 -0.50
CA ALA A 88 -6.87 -10.55 -0.59
C ALA A 88 -7.69 -9.90 -1.71
N ALA A 89 -8.47 -8.89 -1.37
CA ALA A 89 -9.27 -8.10 -2.30
C ALA A 89 -8.54 -6.81 -2.70
N TYR A 90 -7.82 -6.20 -1.76
CA TYR A 90 -7.00 -5.01 -2.00
C TYR A 90 -5.75 -5.02 -1.13
N TYR A 91 -4.68 -4.39 -1.61
CA TYR A 91 -3.50 -4.06 -0.81
C TYR A 91 -3.45 -2.55 -0.60
N TYR A 92 -3.15 -2.11 0.63
CA TYR A 92 -2.73 -0.74 0.85
C TYR A 92 -1.23 -0.66 0.65
N VAL A 93 -0.82 0.06 -0.40
CA VAL A 93 0.57 0.16 -0.81
C VAL A 93 1.11 1.57 -0.70
N VAL A 94 2.42 1.66 -0.67
CA VAL A 94 3.17 2.90 -0.75
C VAL A 94 4.35 2.74 -1.70
N ALA A 95 4.47 3.65 -2.67
CA ALA A 95 5.61 3.74 -3.55
C ALA A 95 6.79 4.33 -2.78
N ILE A 96 7.86 3.55 -2.65
CA ILE A 96 9.09 3.94 -1.94
C ILE A 96 10.31 3.69 -2.83
N PRO A 97 11.40 4.46 -2.67
CA PRO A 97 12.65 4.15 -3.34
C PRO A 97 13.20 2.80 -2.84
N PRO A 98 13.53 1.83 -3.72
CA PRO A 98 14.11 0.55 -3.29
C PRO A 98 15.40 0.72 -2.48
N ALA A 99 16.18 1.78 -2.79
CA ALA A 99 17.42 2.11 -2.08
C ALA A 99 17.21 2.43 -0.59
N SER A 100 15.99 2.80 -0.19
CA SER A 100 15.61 3.06 1.19
C SER A 100 15.39 1.79 2.00
N VAL A 101 15.33 0.62 1.34
CA VAL A 101 15.18 -0.70 1.98
C VAL A 101 16.53 -1.41 1.96
N SER A 102 17.14 -1.59 3.14
CA SER A 102 18.48 -2.20 3.25
C SER A 102 18.56 -3.61 2.64
N ALA A 103 17.50 -4.41 2.81
CA ALA A 103 17.39 -5.77 2.26
C ALA A 103 17.30 -5.80 0.72
N CYS A 104 16.95 -4.68 0.08
CA CYS A 104 16.88 -4.58 -1.38
C CYS A 104 18.26 -4.44 -2.03
N ARG A 105 19.28 -4.04 -1.26
CA ARG A 105 20.62 -3.73 -1.79
C ARG A 105 21.17 -4.98 -2.48
N GLU A 106 21.44 -4.85 -3.78
CA GLU A 106 21.99 -5.88 -4.69
C GLU A 106 21.03 -6.96 -5.21
N LYS A 107 19.77 -7.00 -4.75
CA LYS A 107 18.80 -7.99 -5.21
C LYS A 107 18.35 -7.70 -6.66
N PRO A 108 18.30 -8.70 -7.57
CA PRO A 108 17.81 -8.52 -8.93
C PRO A 108 16.39 -7.97 -9.01
N ILE A 109 15.51 -8.39 -8.09
CA ILE A 109 14.11 -7.94 -8.03
C ILE A 109 14.01 -6.43 -7.82
N CYS A 110 14.91 -5.84 -7.03
CA CYS A 110 15.01 -4.40 -6.78
C CYS A 110 15.67 -3.63 -7.93
N LYS A 111 16.28 -4.33 -8.90
CA LYS A 111 16.74 -3.73 -10.16
C LYS A 111 15.63 -3.74 -11.21
N GLN A 112 14.80 -4.78 -11.21
CA GLN A 112 13.63 -4.88 -12.08
C GLN A 112 12.57 -3.85 -11.69
N TYR A 113 12.16 -3.86 -10.42
CA TYR A 113 11.21 -2.92 -9.86
C TYR A 113 11.96 -1.77 -9.19
N GLY A 114 11.68 -0.55 -9.63
CA GLY A 114 12.44 0.64 -9.29
C GLY A 114 11.57 1.81 -8.87
N GLU A 115 12.21 2.95 -8.65
CA GLU A 115 11.51 4.22 -8.61
C GLU A 115 11.09 4.60 -10.05
N ARG A 116 9.80 4.88 -10.24
CA ARG A 116 9.21 5.27 -11.53
C ARG A 116 8.42 6.57 -11.35
N PRO A 117 8.12 7.27 -12.46
CA PRO A 117 7.22 8.42 -12.40
C PRO A 117 5.86 8.02 -11.81
N VAL A 118 5.34 8.87 -10.94
CA VAL A 118 4.00 8.75 -10.37
C VAL A 118 3.19 9.97 -10.74
N ASP A 119 1.97 9.72 -11.22
CA ASP A 119 0.97 10.76 -11.45
C ASP A 119 0.11 10.92 -10.19
N PHE A 120 0.27 12.05 -9.49
CA PHE A 120 -0.50 12.37 -8.30
C PHE A 120 -1.79 13.08 -8.71
N VAL A 121 -2.94 12.44 -8.45
CA VAL A 121 -4.25 12.92 -8.92
C VAL A 121 -4.93 13.75 -7.83
N ALA A 122 -5.27 13.11 -6.72
CA ALA A 122 -5.94 13.76 -5.58
C ALA A 122 -5.05 13.85 -4.33
N GLN A 123 -3.96 13.06 -4.28
CA GLN A 123 -3.07 13.07 -3.13
C GLN A 123 -2.21 14.34 -3.10
N PRO A 124 -2.26 15.15 -2.02
CA PRO A 124 -1.49 16.39 -1.92
C PRO A 124 0.00 16.13 -1.75
N LYS A 125 0.83 17.05 -2.26
CA LYS A 125 2.29 17.04 -2.15
C LYS A 125 2.81 18.23 -1.35
N GLN A 126 3.82 18.01 -0.54
CA GLN A 126 4.49 19.00 0.31
C GLN A 126 5.86 19.42 -0.23
N GLY A 127 6.34 18.79 -1.30
CA GLY A 127 7.68 18.97 -1.85
C GLY A 127 8.77 18.19 -1.11
N ILE A 128 8.39 17.22 -0.28
CA ILE A 128 9.30 16.41 0.52
C ILE A 128 9.52 15.07 -0.20
N HIS A 129 10.77 14.74 -0.49
CA HIS A 129 11.08 13.48 -1.18
C HIS A 129 10.62 12.27 -0.35
N CYS A 130 10.03 11.28 -1.03
CA CYS A 130 9.60 10.06 -0.38
C CYS A 130 10.82 9.25 0.09
N THR A 131 10.81 8.84 1.35
CA THR A 131 11.85 7.99 1.93
C THR A 131 11.26 7.01 2.93
N VAL A 132 12.03 6.01 3.35
CA VAL A 132 11.71 5.19 4.52
C VAL A 132 12.55 5.71 5.68
N GLY A 133 11.89 6.26 6.71
CA GLY A 133 12.53 6.79 7.90
C GLY A 133 13.13 5.71 8.80
N GLY A 134 13.92 6.11 9.80
CA GLY A 134 14.57 5.18 10.74
C GLY A 134 13.61 4.35 11.60
N ASN A 135 12.33 4.73 11.63
CA ASN A 135 11.22 3.99 12.24
C ASN A 135 10.61 2.92 11.30
N THR A 136 11.28 2.65 10.17
CA THR A 136 10.86 1.73 9.10
C THR A 136 9.54 2.08 8.44
N ARG A 137 9.12 3.35 8.49
CA ARG A 137 7.87 3.84 7.89
C ARG A 137 8.16 4.79 6.73
N PRO A 138 7.29 4.85 5.72
CA PRO A 138 7.37 5.87 4.68
C PRO A 138 7.13 7.27 5.25
N GLU A 139 7.93 8.23 4.80
CA GLU A 139 7.87 9.64 5.17
C GLU A 139 8.03 10.51 3.91
N GLY A 140 7.38 11.68 3.88
CA GLY A 140 7.37 12.59 2.72
C GLY A 140 6.23 12.30 1.73
N ASP A 141 6.40 12.76 0.49
CA ASP A 141 5.40 12.66 -0.58
C ASP A 141 5.40 11.28 -1.27
N CYS A 142 5.20 10.22 -0.49
CA CYS A 142 5.07 8.87 -1.02
C CYS A 142 3.66 8.65 -1.54
N ALA A 143 3.52 8.28 -2.83
CA ALA A 143 2.22 7.90 -3.38
C ALA A 143 1.71 6.64 -2.68
N GLN A 144 0.47 6.68 -2.20
CA GLN A 144 -0.09 5.60 -1.40
C GLN A 144 -1.59 5.45 -1.61
N GLY A 145 -2.10 4.24 -1.43
CA GLY A 145 -3.52 3.95 -1.62
C GLY A 145 -3.80 2.46 -1.73
N TRP A 146 -5.09 2.14 -1.85
CA TRP A 146 -5.58 0.79 -2.07
C TRP A 146 -5.49 0.43 -3.55
N ILE A 147 -5.04 -0.79 -3.84
CA ILE A 147 -4.88 -1.29 -5.20
C ILE A 147 -5.28 -2.76 -5.27
N GLU A 148 -5.83 -3.17 -6.42
CA GLU A 148 -6.25 -4.54 -6.66
C GLU A 148 -5.03 -5.48 -6.82
N PRO A 149 -5.07 -6.70 -6.28
CA PRO A 149 -4.00 -7.69 -6.40
C PRO A 149 -3.52 -7.94 -7.82
N GLN A 150 -4.43 -7.97 -8.79
CA GLN A 150 -4.14 -8.25 -10.20
C GLN A 150 -3.21 -7.22 -10.87
N LYS A 151 -3.04 -6.03 -10.27
CA LYS A 151 -2.12 -5.00 -10.77
C LYS A 151 -0.69 -5.18 -10.24
N LEU A 152 -0.47 -6.16 -9.36
CA LEU A 152 0.76 -6.32 -8.62
C LEU A 152 1.40 -7.69 -8.82
N ASP A 153 2.72 -7.67 -8.93
CA ASP A 153 3.58 -8.83 -8.69
C ASP A 153 3.99 -8.83 -7.22
N VAL A 154 3.26 -9.57 -6.36
CA VAL A 154 3.58 -9.69 -4.93
C VAL A 154 4.78 -10.61 -4.74
N PHE A 155 5.76 -10.18 -3.94
CA PHE A 155 6.99 -10.94 -3.72
C PHE A 155 6.78 -12.00 -2.64
N ALA A 156 6.14 -13.12 -3.01
CA ALA A 156 5.72 -14.19 -2.09
C ALA A 156 6.84 -14.84 -1.26
N ASN A 157 8.11 -14.68 -1.68
CA ASN A 157 9.29 -15.21 -0.97
C ASN A 157 10.15 -14.10 -0.34
N GLY A 158 9.60 -12.89 -0.20
CA GLY A 158 10.34 -11.70 0.22
C GLY A 158 11.26 -11.14 -0.87
N LEU A 159 12.15 -10.23 -0.47
CA LEU A 159 13.19 -9.60 -1.32
C LEU A 159 14.42 -10.49 -1.51
#